data_AF-A0A957BBK8-F1
#
_entry.id   AF-A0A957BBK8-F1
#
_cell.length_a   1.000
_cell.length_b   1.000
_cell.length_c   1.000
_cell.angle_alpha   90.00
_cell.angle_beta   90.00
_cell.angle_gamma   90.00
#
_symmetry.space_group_name_H-M   'P 1'
#
loop_
_entity.id
_entity.type
_entity.pdbx_description
1 polymer ?
#
loop_
_entity_poly.entity_id
_entity_poly.type
_entity_poly.pdbx_seq_one_letter_code
_entity_poly.pdbx_strand_id
1 'polypeptide(L)'
;MVDSSVSGAKAMPSMSTPSVSQDKDIVDKTKPPSAIGDVEEGVRSSFTFKMTGEKLDRDTAVLSKENPAFQRALSKQEVADGTSTLGDKREVILVIRGMIERLVIAEKEPVKLGRFEPGRKQSNEIDLTPYGALDRGVSRVHAQLELMGNNLYVSDLGSTNGTYLAGARLEPNQPSLLHKGDDLLIGRLSVQVMFR
;
A
#
# COMPACT_ATOMS: atom_id res chain seq x y z
N MET A 1 10.10 -38.25 64.56
CA MET A 1 8.99 -39.21 64.50
C MET A 1 7.76 -38.42 64.06
N VAL A 2 7.32 -38.45 62.81
CA VAL A 2 7.80 -39.15 61.59
C VAL A 2 7.70 -38.12 60.43
N ASP A 3 8.66 -38.02 59.50
CA ASP A 3 8.83 -38.87 58.29
C ASP A 3 7.56 -39.03 57.42
N SER A 4 7.63 -38.96 56.08
CA SER A 4 8.64 -38.39 55.16
C SER A 4 8.09 -38.32 53.73
N SER A 5 8.83 -37.67 52.81
CA SER A 5 8.48 -37.53 51.39
C SER A 5 8.34 -38.86 50.63
N VAL A 6 7.34 -38.96 49.74
CA VAL A 6 7.34 -39.90 48.60
C VAL A 6 6.97 -39.16 47.32
N SER A 7 7.73 -39.39 46.25
CA SER A 7 7.48 -38.90 44.90
C SER A 7 7.12 -40.08 43.98
N GLY A 8 6.18 -39.88 43.07
CA GLY A 8 5.71 -40.92 42.15
C GLY A 8 5.08 -40.33 40.88
N ALA A 9 5.79 -40.46 39.76
CA ALA A 9 5.31 -40.10 38.42
C ALA A 9 5.25 -41.36 37.52
N LYS A 10 4.92 -41.17 36.23
CA LYS A 10 4.58 -42.19 35.21
C LYS A 10 3.19 -42.87 35.43
N ALA A 11 2.45 -43.24 34.38
CA ALA A 11 2.66 -43.05 32.94
C ALA A 11 1.31 -42.89 32.20
N MET A 12 1.32 -42.23 31.03
CA MET A 12 0.25 -42.32 30.05
C MET A 12 0.63 -43.34 28.96
N PRO A 13 -0.29 -44.22 28.51
CA PRO A 13 -0.07 -45.06 27.34
C PRO A 13 -0.32 -44.27 26.05
N SER A 14 0.61 -44.36 25.11
CA SER A 14 0.41 -43.88 23.73
C SER A 14 -0.36 -44.92 22.91
N MET A 15 -1.22 -44.45 22.01
CA MET A 15 -1.64 -45.22 20.84
C MET A 15 -1.49 -44.37 19.59
N SER A 16 -0.79 -44.93 18.60
CA SER A 16 -0.48 -44.32 17.32
C SER A 16 -0.82 -45.30 16.20
N THR A 17 -1.48 -44.81 15.16
CA THR A 17 -1.59 -45.49 13.85
C THR A 17 -1.96 -44.47 12.78
N PRO A 18 -1.15 -44.30 11.72
CA PRO A 18 -1.48 -43.48 10.56
C PRO A 18 -2.07 -44.30 9.40
N SER A 19 -2.93 -43.67 8.61
CA SER A 19 -3.19 -44.03 7.19
C SER A 19 -3.28 -42.70 6.42
N VAL A 20 -2.41 -42.37 5.45
CA VAL A 20 -2.04 -43.04 4.19
C VAL A 20 -3.06 -42.78 3.07
N SER A 21 -2.92 -41.56 2.51
CA SER A 21 -3.04 -41.17 1.10
C SER A 21 -4.02 -41.88 0.14
N GLN A 22 -4.82 -41.07 -0.55
CA GLN A 22 -4.92 -41.15 -2.02
C GLN A 22 -4.89 -39.73 -2.63
N ASP A 23 -3.72 -39.32 -3.13
CA ASP A 23 -3.66 -38.37 -4.24
C ASP A 23 -4.20 -39.04 -5.51
N LYS A 24 -4.70 -38.25 -6.46
CA LYS A 24 -4.99 -38.69 -7.82
C LYS A 24 -4.60 -37.64 -8.84
N ASP A 25 -3.55 -37.94 -9.58
CA ASP A 25 -3.14 -37.18 -10.75
C ASP A 25 -4.25 -37.15 -11.82
N ILE A 26 -4.50 -35.96 -12.37
CA ILE A 26 -5.01 -35.82 -13.73
C ILE A 26 -4.08 -34.84 -14.45
N VAL A 27 -3.34 -35.36 -15.43
CA VAL A 27 -2.35 -34.64 -16.22
C VAL A 27 -2.80 -34.56 -17.68
N ASP A 28 -2.46 -33.43 -18.31
CA ASP A 28 -2.55 -33.11 -19.74
C ASP A 28 -3.94 -33.03 -20.39
N LYS A 29 -4.23 -31.84 -20.96
CA LYS A 29 -4.49 -31.75 -22.41
C LYS A 29 -4.23 -30.35 -22.98
N THR A 30 -3.10 -30.25 -23.71
CA THR A 30 -2.94 -29.51 -24.98
C THR A 30 -3.22 -28.01 -25.04
N LYS A 31 -2.18 -27.24 -25.42
CA LYS A 31 -2.24 -25.86 -25.94
C LYS A 31 -2.79 -25.84 -27.41
N PRO A 32 -2.95 -24.70 -28.11
CA PRO A 32 -4.22 -24.27 -28.69
C PRO A 32 -4.34 -24.47 -30.22
N PRO A 33 -5.55 -24.38 -30.80
CA PRO A 33 -5.72 -24.16 -32.24
C PRO A 33 -5.31 -22.73 -32.64
N SER A 34 -4.89 -22.54 -33.89
CA SER A 34 -4.54 -21.23 -34.47
C SER A 34 -5.23 -21.02 -35.82
N ALA A 35 -6.03 -19.96 -35.92
CA ALA A 35 -6.51 -19.29 -37.14
C ALA A 35 -6.98 -17.89 -36.68
N ILE A 36 -6.57 -16.75 -37.24
CA ILE A 36 -6.53 -16.29 -38.65
C ILE A 36 -7.96 -16.07 -39.18
N GLY A 37 -8.27 -14.81 -39.51
CA GLY A 37 -9.59 -14.31 -39.86
C GLY A 37 -9.64 -12.78 -39.77
N ASP A 38 -9.18 -12.12 -40.81
CA ASP A 38 -9.23 -10.66 -41.04
C ASP A 38 -10.70 -10.21 -41.33
N VAL A 39 -11.09 -8.93 -41.43
CA VAL A 39 -10.34 -7.65 -41.60
C VAL A 39 -10.90 -6.59 -40.59
N GLU A 40 -11.05 -5.26 -40.73
CA GLU A 40 -10.91 -4.25 -41.80
C GLU A 40 -10.04 -3.06 -41.32
N GLU A 41 -10.64 -1.91 -40.98
CA GLU A 41 -10.01 -0.59 -40.76
C GLU A 41 -10.71 0.13 -39.57
N GLY A 42 -10.24 1.23 -38.98
CA GLY A 42 -9.04 2.09 -39.11
C GLY A 42 -8.91 2.91 -37.80
N VAL A 43 -8.00 3.87 -37.59
CA VAL A 43 -7.08 4.60 -38.47
C VAL A 43 -5.74 4.76 -37.74
N ARG A 44 -4.61 4.57 -38.44
CA ARG A 44 -3.28 4.98 -37.95
C ARG A 44 -2.82 6.23 -38.68
N SER A 45 -2.49 7.28 -37.94
CA SER A 45 -1.75 8.43 -38.47
C SER A 45 -0.31 8.37 -37.99
N SER A 46 0.62 8.08 -38.89
CA SER A 46 2.05 7.99 -38.63
C SER A 46 2.80 9.03 -39.45
N PHE A 47 3.44 9.99 -38.78
CA PHE A 47 4.29 10.98 -39.43
C PHE A 47 5.65 11.07 -38.74
N THR A 48 6.68 10.55 -39.41
CA THR A 48 8.06 10.94 -39.19
C THR A 48 8.38 12.12 -40.11
N PHE A 49 9.14 13.11 -39.61
CA PHE A 49 9.66 14.19 -40.44
C PHE A 49 11.11 14.51 -40.08
N LYS A 50 11.88 14.96 -41.07
CA LYS A 50 13.34 15.20 -40.95
C LYS A 50 13.65 16.66 -40.67
N MET A 51 14.74 16.90 -39.95
CA MET A 51 15.37 18.22 -39.83
C MET A 51 16.22 18.53 -41.07
N THR A 52 15.93 19.65 -41.72
CA THR A 52 16.85 20.43 -42.60
C THR A 52 16.56 21.91 -42.37
N GLY A 53 17.59 22.75 -42.26
CA GLY A 53 17.47 24.05 -41.61
C GLY A 53 17.11 25.25 -42.48
N GLU A 54 16.66 26.30 -41.79
CA GLU A 54 16.57 27.74 -42.14
C GLU A 54 15.83 28.16 -43.44
N LYS A 55 15.06 29.26 -43.47
CA LYS A 55 14.96 30.38 -42.50
C LYS A 55 13.53 30.96 -42.38
N LEU A 56 13.34 31.78 -41.35
CA LEU A 56 12.11 32.45 -40.88
C LEU A 56 11.16 32.96 -41.98
N ASP A 57 9.85 32.85 -41.75
CA ASP A 57 9.08 34.01 -41.27
C ASP A 57 7.70 33.66 -40.69
N ARG A 58 7.18 34.58 -39.86
CA ARG A 58 5.89 34.63 -39.14
C ARG A 58 5.76 33.83 -37.82
N ASP A 59 5.53 34.62 -36.76
CA ASP A 59 4.62 34.36 -35.64
C ASP A 59 4.89 33.13 -34.76
N THR A 60 6.12 33.05 -34.26
CA THR A 60 6.39 32.40 -32.97
C THR A 60 5.52 33.04 -31.88
N ALA A 61 4.44 32.38 -31.48
CA ALA A 61 3.60 32.80 -30.38
C ALA A 61 4.37 32.65 -29.04
N VAL A 62 5.08 33.71 -28.64
CA VAL A 62 5.76 33.78 -27.34
C VAL A 62 4.70 33.83 -26.25
N LEU A 63 4.34 32.66 -25.73
CA LEU A 63 3.45 32.50 -24.57
C LEU A 63 4.18 32.91 -23.29
N SER A 64 4.23 34.22 -23.05
CA SER A 64 4.77 34.82 -21.82
C SER A 64 4.12 34.21 -20.57
N LYS A 65 4.94 33.85 -19.57
CA LYS A 65 4.51 33.25 -18.29
C LYS A 65 3.62 34.15 -17.41
N GLU A 66 3.33 35.36 -17.88
CA GLU A 66 2.63 36.44 -17.18
C GLU A 66 1.13 36.47 -17.47
N ASN A 67 0.61 35.63 -18.37
CA ASN A 67 -0.83 35.61 -18.68
C ASN A 67 -1.65 35.06 -17.47
N PRO A 68 -2.50 35.87 -16.80
CA PRO A 68 -3.27 35.42 -15.66
C PRO A 68 -4.36 34.39 -16.03
N ALA A 69 -4.76 34.29 -17.30
CA ALA A 69 -5.63 33.21 -17.76
C ALA A 69 -4.89 31.86 -17.83
N PHE A 70 -3.59 31.85 -18.13
CA PHE A 70 -2.76 30.65 -18.10
C PHE A 70 -2.49 30.19 -16.65
N GLN A 71 -2.22 31.14 -15.75
CA GLN A 71 -2.10 30.85 -14.31
C GLN A 71 -3.41 30.29 -13.73
N ARG A 72 -4.58 30.85 -14.12
CA ARG A 72 -5.91 30.32 -13.77
C ARG A 72 -6.28 29.01 -14.45
N ALA A 73 -5.63 28.65 -15.55
CA ALA A 73 -5.78 27.33 -16.17
C ALA A 73 -5.04 26.27 -15.35
N LEU A 74 -3.77 26.51 -15.01
CA LEU A 74 -3.00 25.65 -14.11
C LEU A 74 -3.70 25.51 -12.75
N SER A 75 -4.03 26.63 -12.07
CA SER A 75 -4.66 26.64 -10.74
C SER A 75 -6.12 26.14 -10.72
N LYS A 76 -6.62 25.57 -11.82
CA LYS A 76 -7.94 24.96 -11.93
C LYS A 76 -7.89 23.56 -12.54
N GLN A 77 -6.68 23.04 -12.79
CA GLN A 77 -6.41 21.66 -13.20
C GLN A 77 -5.56 20.88 -12.18
N GLU A 78 -5.39 21.39 -10.96
CA GLU A 78 -4.86 20.67 -9.79
C GLU A 78 -5.87 19.64 -9.24
N VAL A 79 -6.46 18.82 -10.13
CA VAL A 79 -7.45 17.79 -9.81
C VAL A 79 -7.07 16.52 -10.56
N ALA A 80 -6.67 15.49 -9.79
CA ALA A 80 -5.85 14.34 -10.19
C ALA A 80 -4.36 14.71 -10.36
N ASP A 81 -3.54 14.23 -9.40
CA ASP A 81 -2.21 13.60 -9.58
C ASP A 81 -1.34 13.73 -8.32
N GLY A 82 -1.00 12.58 -7.72
CA GLY A 82 0.25 12.33 -6.97
C GLY A 82 0.67 13.25 -5.80
N THR A 83 -0.17 14.14 -5.27
CA THR A 83 0.28 15.12 -4.27
C THR A 83 0.77 14.44 -2.99
N SER A 84 1.97 14.79 -2.51
CA SER A 84 2.56 14.24 -1.26
C SER A 84 2.22 15.05 -0.01
N THR A 85 1.64 16.25 -0.18
CA THR A 85 1.42 17.22 0.90
C THR A 85 0.04 17.10 1.54
N LEU A 86 0.01 17.11 2.87
CA LEU A 86 -1.19 17.39 3.66
C LEU A 86 -1.56 18.87 3.53
N GLY A 87 -2.86 19.12 3.33
CA GLY A 87 -3.45 20.45 3.43
C GLY A 87 -3.69 20.87 4.88
N ASP A 88 -4.26 22.06 5.08
CA ASP A 88 -4.43 22.69 6.41
C ASP A 88 -5.20 21.83 7.41
N LYS A 89 -6.03 20.89 6.93
CA LYS A 89 -6.85 19.99 7.76
C LYS A 89 -6.07 18.79 8.29
N ARG A 90 -4.91 18.48 7.68
CA ARG A 90 -4.01 17.37 8.03
C ARG A 90 -4.74 16.03 8.20
N GLU A 91 -5.77 15.80 7.39
CA GLU A 91 -6.66 14.65 7.53
C GLU A 91 -6.18 13.50 6.64
N VAL A 92 -5.79 12.40 7.27
CA VAL A 92 -5.48 11.13 6.61
C VAL A 92 -6.70 10.22 6.70
N ILE A 93 -7.01 9.60 5.56
CA ILE A 93 -8.15 8.73 5.34
C ILE A 93 -7.58 7.39 4.88
N LEU A 94 -7.77 6.34 5.68
CA LEU A 94 -7.31 4.99 5.35
C LEU A 94 -8.51 4.17 4.89
N VAL A 95 -8.48 3.70 3.64
CA VAL A 95 -9.51 2.81 3.11
C VAL A 95 -9.05 1.37 3.28
N ILE A 96 -9.70 0.63 4.17
CA ILE A 96 -9.27 -0.70 4.60
C ILE A 96 -10.41 -1.68 4.37
N ARG A 97 -10.28 -2.52 3.33
CA ARG A 97 -11.31 -3.49 2.91
C ARG A 97 -12.71 -2.86 2.69
N GLY A 98 -12.75 -1.61 2.23
CA GLY A 98 -13.99 -0.85 2.00
C GLY A 98 -14.55 -0.10 3.22
N MET A 99 -13.99 -0.32 4.41
CA MET A 99 -14.22 0.55 5.57
C MET A 99 -13.28 1.76 5.52
N ILE A 100 -13.66 2.86 6.19
CA ILE A 100 -12.92 4.12 6.18
C ILE A 100 -12.54 4.49 7.62
N GLU A 101 -11.24 4.45 7.93
CA GLU A 101 -10.68 5.06 9.13
C GLU A 101 -10.31 6.52 8.83
N ARG A 102 -10.49 7.44 9.79
CA ARG A 102 -10.12 8.85 9.65
C ARG A 102 -9.31 9.31 10.86
N LEU A 103 -8.20 9.96 10.60
CA LEU A 103 -7.31 10.51 11.63
C LEU A 103 -6.75 11.86 11.19
N VAL A 104 -6.48 12.73 12.16
CA VAL A 104 -5.69 13.95 11.95
C VAL A 104 -4.29 13.65 12.48
N ILE A 105 -3.25 13.98 11.72
CA ILE A 105 -1.87 13.75 12.11
C ILE A 105 -1.14 15.09 12.33
N ALA A 106 -0.47 15.21 13.48
CA ALA A 106 0.36 16.36 13.81
C ALA A 106 1.84 16.08 13.50
N GLU A 107 2.62 17.14 13.29
CA GLU A 107 4.08 17.01 13.25
C GLU A 107 4.59 16.50 14.61
N LYS A 108 5.55 15.58 14.59
CA LYS A 108 6.16 14.94 15.78
C LYS A 108 5.22 14.04 16.60
N GLU A 109 4.00 13.79 16.14
CA GLU A 109 3.07 12.81 16.71
C GLU A 109 2.85 11.64 15.73
N PRO A 110 3.83 10.72 15.58
CA PRO A 110 3.71 9.58 14.67
C PRO A 110 2.59 8.63 15.12
N VAL A 111 1.76 8.25 14.15
CA VAL A 111 0.57 7.42 14.33
C VAL A 111 0.91 5.98 13.97
N LYS A 112 0.87 5.08 14.95
CA LYS A 112 1.25 3.68 14.78
C LYS A 112 0.08 2.86 14.24
N LEU A 113 0.40 1.96 13.33
CA LEU A 113 -0.51 1.01 12.71
C LEU A 113 -0.12 -0.41 13.14
N GLY A 114 -1.08 -1.20 13.61
CA GLY A 114 -0.79 -2.53 14.15
C GLY A 114 -2.00 -3.21 14.78
N ARG A 115 -1.74 -4.17 15.66
CA ARG A 115 -2.75 -4.89 16.45
C ARG A 115 -2.66 -4.45 17.91
N PHE A 116 -3.55 -3.57 18.33
CA PHE A 116 -3.59 -3.01 19.68
C PHE A 116 -4.71 -3.65 20.52
N GLU A 117 -4.59 -3.60 21.84
CA GLU A 117 -5.56 -4.23 22.74
C GLU A 117 -6.75 -3.27 22.99
N PRO A 118 -8.02 -3.69 22.75
CA PRO A 118 -9.18 -2.84 22.92
C PRO A 118 -9.35 -2.41 24.39
N GLY A 119 -9.36 -1.10 24.64
CA GLY A 119 -9.50 -0.52 25.97
C GLY A 119 -8.43 0.54 26.30
N ARG A 120 -7.25 0.49 25.67
CA ARG A 120 -6.27 1.60 25.69
C ARG A 120 -6.30 2.35 24.36
N LYS A 121 -7.30 3.22 24.17
CA LYS A 121 -7.34 4.10 22.99
C LYS A 121 -6.36 5.27 23.15
N GLN A 122 -5.11 5.05 22.75
CA GLN A 122 -4.14 6.14 22.52
C GLN A 122 -4.54 6.90 21.25
N SER A 123 -4.35 8.23 21.22
CA SER A 123 -4.74 9.06 20.08
C SER A 123 -3.92 8.78 18.81
N ASN A 124 -2.73 8.20 18.97
CA ASN A 124 -1.79 7.88 17.91
C ASN A 124 -1.61 6.36 17.67
N GLU A 125 -2.60 5.54 18.01
CA GLU A 125 -2.62 4.10 17.71
C GLU A 125 -3.90 3.70 16.97
N ILE A 126 -3.76 3.16 15.76
CA ILE A 126 -4.86 2.61 14.96
C ILE A 126 -4.83 1.09 15.05
N ASP A 127 -5.82 0.50 15.72
CA ASP A 127 -5.99 -0.96 15.75
C ASP A 127 -6.56 -1.47 14.43
N LEU A 128 -5.77 -2.30 13.76
CA LEU A 128 -6.14 -2.95 12.52
C LEU A 128 -6.86 -4.29 12.75
N THR A 129 -6.98 -4.76 13.99
CA THR A 129 -7.65 -6.04 14.32
C THR A 129 -9.06 -6.17 13.72
N PRO A 130 -9.94 -5.14 13.75
CA PRO A 130 -11.28 -5.21 13.12
C PRO A 130 -11.26 -5.52 11.62
N TYR A 131 -10.17 -5.17 10.93
CA TYR A 131 -10.01 -5.39 9.49
C TYR A 131 -9.50 -6.81 9.15
N GLY A 132 -9.31 -7.68 10.15
CA GLY A 132 -8.74 -9.03 9.98
C GLY A 132 -7.22 -9.00 9.84
N ALA A 133 -6.56 -8.20 10.67
CA ALA A 133 -5.12 -8.00 10.65
C ALA A 133 -4.31 -9.23 11.12
N LEU A 134 -4.86 -10.05 12.03
CA LEU A 134 -4.19 -11.24 12.55
C LEU A 134 -3.91 -12.26 11.44
N ASP A 135 -4.95 -12.65 10.70
CA ASP A 135 -4.88 -13.63 9.61
C ASP A 135 -3.98 -13.16 8.45
N ARG A 136 -3.74 -11.85 8.37
CA ARG A 136 -2.88 -11.19 7.37
C ARG A 136 -1.44 -11.01 7.82
N GLY A 137 -1.09 -11.41 9.04
CA GLY A 137 0.28 -11.34 9.56
C GLY A 137 0.72 -9.93 9.96
N VAL A 138 -0.22 -9.04 10.29
CA VAL A 138 0.08 -7.73 10.90
C VAL A 138 0.62 -7.94 12.32
N SER A 139 1.58 -7.11 12.72
CA SER A 139 2.27 -7.16 14.01
C SER A 139 1.58 -6.25 15.04
N ARG A 140 1.84 -6.42 16.34
CA ARG A 140 1.24 -5.57 17.40
C ARG A 140 1.52 -4.09 17.18
N VAL A 141 2.80 -3.78 16.97
CA VAL A 141 3.25 -2.55 16.30
C VAL A 141 3.86 -3.04 14.98
N HIS A 142 3.46 -2.50 13.84
CA HIS A 142 3.89 -2.99 12.52
C HIS A 142 4.47 -1.87 11.65
N ALA A 143 3.79 -0.72 11.59
CA ALA A 143 4.26 0.46 10.89
C ALA A 143 3.91 1.74 11.67
N GLN A 144 4.46 2.87 11.26
CA GLN A 144 3.93 4.19 11.62
C GLN A 144 3.74 5.07 10.39
N LEU A 145 2.80 6.00 10.51
CA LEU A 145 2.67 7.18 9.67
C LEU A 145 3.26 8.37 10.41
N GLU A 146 4.01 9.23 9.72
CA GLU A 146 4.64 10.41 10.30
C GLU A 146 4.54 11.61 9.34
N LEU A 147 4.22 12.79 9.89
CA LEU A 147 4.16 14.04 9.14
C LEU A 147 5.45 14.83 9.36
N MET A 148 6.27 14.96 8.31
CA MET A 148 7.53 15.69 8.34
C MET A 148 7.40 16.94 7.45
N GLY A 149 7.23 18.11 8.07
CA GLY A 149 6.75 19.31 7.38
C GLY A 149 5.31 19.10 6.87
N ASN A 150 5.07 19.29 5.57
CA ASN A 150 3.79 18.97 4.95
C ASN A 150 3.71 17.54 4.37
N ASN A 151 4.82 16.80 4.27
CA ASN A 151 4.84 15.50 3.60
C ASN A 151 4.53 14.36 4.56
N LEU A 152 3.66 13.43 4.13
CA LEU A 152 3.35 12.21 4.86
C LEU A 152 4.36 11.10 4.52
N TYR A 153 4.85 10.40 5.53
CA TYR A 153 5.75 9.26 5.39
C TYR A 153 5.19 8.03 6.07
N VAL A 154 5.62 6.86 5.62
CA VAL A 154 5.43 5.55 6.27
C VAL A 154 6.78 4.96 6.65
N SER A 155 6.84 4.24 7.77
CA SER A 155 7.99 3.40 8.15
C SER A 155 7.51 2.05 8.66
N ASP A 156 8.10 0.96 8.19
CA ASP A 156 7.97 -0.35 8.85
C ASP A 156 8.73 -0.32 10.18
N LEU A 157 8.18 -0.90 11.25
CA LEU A 157 8.76 -0.87 12.60
C LEU A 157 9.40 -2.20 13.02
N GLY A 158 10.07 -2.88 12.08
CA GLY A 158 10.70 -4.18 12.32
C GLY A 158 9.68 -5.32 12.29
N SER A 159 8.73 -5.25 11.36
CA SER A 159 7.58 -6.14 11.33
C SER A 159 7.88 -7.55 10.79
N THR A 160 7.07 -8.53 11.20
CA THR A 160 7.32 -9.94 10.90
C THR A 160 7.11 -10.32 9.43
N ASN A 161 6.23 -9.61 8.71
CA ASN A 161 5.91 -9.88 7.31
C ASN A 161 6.36 -8.75 6.35
N GLY A 162 6.82 -7.62 6.90
CA GLY A 162 7.15 -6.41 6.16
C GLY A 162 5.94 -5.57 5.77
N THR A 163 6.17 -4.27 5.65
CA THR A 163 5.31 -3.32 4.97
C THR A 163 5.79 -3.13 3.52
N TYR A 164 4.86 -2.96 2.58
CA TYR A 164 5.15 -2.71 1.17
C TYR A 164 4.37 -1.50 0.68
N LEU A 165 4.97 -0.70 -0.20
CA LEU A 165 4.41 0.49 -0.83
C LEU A 165 4.53 0.34 -2.35
N ALA A 166 3.42 0.45 -3.08
CA ALA A 166 3.36 0.25 -4.53
C ALA A 166 4.02 -1.08 -5.00
N GLY A 167 3.98 -2.12 -4.16
CA GLY A 167 4.59 -3.43 -4.40
C GLY A 167 6.06 -3.57 -3.98
N ALA A 168 6.79 -2.48 -3.72
CA ALA A 168 8.15 -2.52 -3.19
C ALA A 168 8.12 -2.72 -1.66
N ARG A 169 8.95 -3.61 -1.12
CA ARG A 169 9.10 -3.78 0.34
C ARG A 169 9.86 -2.59 0.92
N LEU A 170 9.41 -2.07 2.06
CA LEU A 170 10.09 -1.02 2.80
C LEU A 170 11.23 -1.60 3.67
N GLU A 171 12.33 -0.85 3.79
CA GLU A 171 13.37 -1.16 4.76
C GLU A 171 12.94 -0.79 6.19
N PRO A 172 13.16 -1.64 7.20
CA PRO A 172 12.75 -1.37 8.57
C PRO A 172 13.34 -0.09 9.16
N ASN A 173 12.48 0.74 9.74
CA ASN A 173 12.77 2.03 10.37
C ASN A 173 13.26 3.12 9.39
N GLN A 174 13.09 2.95 8.07
CA GLN A 174 13.40 3.98 7.08
C GLN A 174 12.13 4.70 6.59
N PRO A 175 11.99 6.03 6.82
CA PRO A 175 10.87 6.81 6.29
C PRO A 175 10.81 6.78 4.77
N SER A 176 9.66 6.38 4.24
CA SER A 176 9.33 6.33 2.81
C SER A 176 8.16 7.27 2.52
N LEU A 177 8.30 8.11 1.50
CA LEU A 177 7.32 9.15 1.17
C LEU A 177 6.01 8.54 0.65
N LEU A 178 4.87 9.02 1.16
CA LEU A 178 3.53 8.66 0.66
C LEU A 178 2.96 9.75 -0.24
N HIS A 179 2.30 9.32 -1.31
CA HIS A 179 1.50 10.14 -2.20
C HIS A 179 0.01 9.82 -2.02
N LYS A 180 -0.83 10.77 -2.40
CA LYS A 180 -2.28 10.64 -2.28
C LYS A 180 -2.81 9.60 -3.26
N GLY A 181 -3.35 8.50 -2.71
CA GLY A 181 -3.91 7.36 -3.45
C GLY A 181 -3.05 6.09 -3.37
N ASP A 182 -1.86 6.16 -2.75
CA ASP A 182 -0.92 5.04 -2.65
C ASP A 182 -1.54 3.83 -1.90
N ASP A 183 -1.31 2.64 -2.45
CA ASP A 183 -1.65 1.37 -1.82
C ASP A 183 -0.48 0.84 -0.97
N LEU A 184 -0.75 0.66 0.32
CA LEU A 184 0.12 -0.03 1.27
C LEU A 184 -0.34 -1.47 1.49
N LEU A 185 0.61 -2.39 1.58
CA LEU A 185 0.40 -3.72 2.16
C LEU A 185 1.10 -3.77 3.53
N ILE A 186 0.30 -3.78 4.59
CA ILE A 186 0.74 -3.97 5.97
C ILE A 186 0.70 -5.49 6.23
N GLY A 187 1.84 -6.18 6.08
CA GLY A 187 1.89 -7.63 5.95
C GLY A 187 1.14 -8.09 4.70
N ARG A 188 -0.11 -8.57 4.87
CA ARG A 188 -1.04 -8.92 3.77
C ARG A 188 -2.36 -8.13 3.83
N LEU A 189 -2.39 -7.01 4.56
CA LEU A 189 -3.56 -6.12 4.64
C LEU A 189 -3.37 -4.93 3.71
N SER A 190 -4.19 -4.87 2.65
CA SER A 190 -4.28 -3.71 1.76
C SER A 190 -4.92 -2.54 2.49
N VAL A 191 -4.24 -1.39 2.46
CA VAL A 191 -4.66 -0.11 3.02
C VAL A 191 -4.37 0.95 1.96
N GLN A 192 -5.41 1.53 1.36
CA GLN A 192 -5.22 2.68 0.47
C GLN A 192 -5.16 3.96 1.31
N VAL A 193 -4.16 4.80 1.07
CA VAL A 193 -3.95 6.06 1.79
C VAL A 193 -4.43 7.25 0.96
N MET A 194 -5.36 8.02 1.49
CA MET A 194 -5.75 9.32 0.93
C MET A 194 -5.61 10.43 1.97
N PHE A 195 -5.40 11.67 1.54
CA PHE A 195 -5.33 12.83 2.45
C PHE A 195 -5.80 14.15 1.83
N ARG A 196 -6.07 15.14 2.68
CA ARG A 196 -6.55 16.49 2.34
C ARG A 196 -6.23 17.52 3.44
#